data_AF-A0A9P1H054-F1
#
_entry.id   AF-A0A9P1H054-F1
#
_cell.length_a   1.000
_cell.length_b   1.000
_cell.length_c   1.000
_cell.angle_alpha   90.00
_cell.angle_beta   90.00
_cell.angle_gamma   90.00
#
_symmetry.space_group_name_H-M   'P 1'
#
loop_
_entity.id
_entity.type
_entity.pdbx_description
1 polymer ?
#
loop_
_entity_poly.entity_id
_entity_poly.type
_entity_poly.pdbx_seq_one_letter_code
_entity_poly.pdbx_strand_id
1 'polypeptide(L)'
;MILRTDASNALVPLALGLLQIHGALAAAPRSPSNQCIAACQLWLNQIPFDDIPADTPYVARGCAGTLGPTSLFLCSTRYCPEVDLVEGFRALNETCQRFGSHLPSVDLIAGYTDEELAKILRLQPADHPPKGPVKEVLLPAGPLFRNAVYTLNAVSYIHIRHIGFGLCVFFFWIIAILVGVGFRISHMFQGSVSEKAALARRKRTKLENR
;
A
#
# COMPACT_ATOMS: atom_id res chain seq x y z
N MET A 1 54.96 13.42 12.34
CA MET A 1 54.16 13.64 11.12
C MET A 1 52.74 13.21 11.45
N ILE A 2 51.87 14.19 11.75
CA ILE A 2 50.51 13.97 12.25
C ILE A 2 49.58 13.90 11.04
N LEU A 3 49.00 12.73 10.77
CA LEU A 3 47.95 12.56 9.77
C LEU A 3 46.65 13.15 10.35
N ARG A 4 46.37 14.41 10.01
CA ARG A 4 45.00 14.96 10.04
C ARG A 4 44.24 14.30 8.88
N THR A 5 43.40 13.32 9.19
CA THR A 5 42.36 12.87 8.26
C THR A 5 41.20 13.84 8.37
N ASP A 6 40.96 14.60 7.31
CA ASP A 6 39.89 15.59 7.20
C ASP A 6 38.51 14.91 7.26
N ALA A 7 37.95 14.82 8.47
CA ALA A 7 36.58 14.38 8.74
C ALA A 7 35.53 15.28 8.03
N SER A 8 35.93 16.45 7.54
CA SER A 8 35.08 17.42 6.86
C SER A 8 34.64 17.01 5.45
N ASN A 9 35.39 16.14 4.75
CA ASN A 9 35.08 15.77 3.36
C ASN A 9 34.05 14.62 3.21
N ALA A 10 33.74 13.90 4.30
CA ALA A 10 32.76 12.81 4.28
C ALA A 10 31.31 13.28 4.52
N LEU A 11 31.11 14.50 5.06
CA LEU A 11 29.79 15.04 5.40
C LEU A 11 29.03 15.61 4.19
N VAL A 12 29.76 16.13 3.20
CA VAL A 12 29.20 16.74 1.99
C VAL A 12 28.42 15.75 1.10
N PRO A 13 28.92 14.53 0.79
CA PRO A 13 28.17 13.58 -0.02
C PRO A 13 26.94 12.99 0.69
N LEU A 14 26.98 12.88 2.03
CA LEU A 14 25.82 12.47 2.84
C LEU A 14 24.71 13.54 2.81
N ALA A 15 25.09 14.82 2.89
CA ALA A 15 24.14 15.93 2.82
C ALA A 15 23.49 16.07 1.42
N LEU A 16 24.24 15.87 0.33
CA LEU A 16 23.67 15.86 -1.03
C LEU A 16 22.77 14.63 -1.29
N GLY A 17 23.12 13.46 -0.75
CA GLY A 17 22.29 12.25 -0.86
C GLY A 17 20.93 12.40 -0.17
N LEU A 18 20.89 13.04 1.00
CA LEU A 18 19.64 13.32 1.73
C LEU A 18 18.74 14.32 1.00
N LEU A 19 19.30 15.28 0.26
CA LEU A 19 18.52 16.31 -0.44
C LEU A 19 17.78 15.76 -1.67
N GLN A 20 18.33 14.74 -2.34
CA GLN A 20 17.70 14.09 -3.51
C GLN A 20 16.49 13.20 -3.13
N ILE A 21 16.39 12.76 -1.88
CA ILE A 21 15.28 11.90 -1.41
C ILE A 21 14.02 12.73 -1.14
N HIS A 22 14.15 14.02 -0.84
CA HIS A 22 13.01 14.89 -0.54
C HIS A 22 12.18 15.27 -1.78
N GLY A 23 12.81 15.34 -2.96
CA GLY A 23 12.13 15.74 -4.21
C GLY A 23 11.15 14.70 -4.76
N ALA A 24 11.35 13.41 -4.46
CA ALA A 24 10.51 12.33 -4.97
C ALA A 24 9.18 12.16 -4.21
N LEU A 25 9.04 12.77 -3.02
CA LEU A 25 7.87 12.58 -2.15
C LEU A 25 6.77 13.65 -2.34
N ALA A 26 7.02 14.68 -3.15
CA ALA A 26 6.10 15.79 -3.36
C ALA A 26 5.15 15.59 -4.57
N ALA A 27 5.29 14.49 -5.31
CA ALA A 27 4.32 14.13 -6.33
C ALA A 27 3.02 13.70 -5.63
N ALA A 28 2.01 14.57 -5.63
CA ALA A 28 0.67 14.21 -5.21
C ALA A 28 0.23 12.95 -5.99
N PRO A 29 -0.18 11.87 -5.30
CA PRO A 29 -0.56 10.65 -5.99
C PRO A 29 -1.76 10.95 -6.89
N ARG A 30 -1.61 10.66 -8.19
CA ARG A 30 -2.80 10.43 -9.02
C ARG A 30 -3.55 9.30 -8.36
N SER A 31 -4.80 9.58 -7.98
CA SER A 31 -5.80 8.55 -7.72
C SER A 31 -5.69 7.49 -8.82
N PRO A 32 -5.49 6.20 -8.50
CA PRO A 32 -5.48 5.17 -9.52
C PRO A 32 -6.83 5.23 -10.25
N SER A 33 -6.83 5.04 -11.57
CA SER A 33 -8.00 5.12 -12.47
C SER A 33 -9.17 4.19 -12.11
N ASN A 34 -9.05 3.41 -11.03
CA ASN A 34 -10.07 2.53 -10.49
C ASN A 34 -10.59 2.98 -9.10
N GLN A 35 -10.15 4.12 -8.56
CA GLN A 35 -10.51 4.50 -7.19
C GLN A 35 -12.01 4.78 -7.04
N CYS A 36 -12.68 5.26 -8.09
CA CYS A 36 -14.12 5.45 -8.06
C CYS A 36 -14.89 4.13 -7.94
N ILE A 37 -14.55 3.14 -8.77
CA ILE A 37 -15.16 1.80 -8.67
C ILE A 37 -14.82 1.16 -7.33
N ALA A 38 -13.57 1.29 -6.87
CA ALA A 38 -13.18 0.83 -5.54
C ALA A 38 -14.02 1.49 -4.42
N ALA A 39 -14.43 2.75 -4.59
CA ALA A 39 -15.34 3.40 -3.63
C ALA A 39 -16.72 2.75 -3.64
N CYS A 40 -17.26 2.42 -4.83
CA CYS A 40 -18.49 1.63 -4.93
C CYS A 40 -18.34 0.23 -4.31
N GLN A 41 -17.20 -0.43 -4.46
CA GLN A 41 -16.96 -1.72 -3.81
C GLN A 41 -16.86 -1.61 -2.28
N LEU A 42 -16.22 -0.55 -1.79
CA LEU A 42 -15.90 -0.41 -0.36
C LEU A 42 -17.15 -0.41 0.52
N TRP A 43 -18.20 0.31 0.14
CA TRP A 43 -19.45 0.30 0.90
C TRP A 43 -20.23 -1.01 0.68
N LEU A 44 -20.19 -1.58 -0.52
CA LEU A 44 -20.88 -2.84 -0.86
C LEU A 44 -20.33 -4.05 -0.10
N ASN A 45 -19.02 -4.08 0.16
CA ASN A 45 -18.34 -5.22 0.80
C ASN A 45 -18.86 -5.57 2.20
N GLN A 46 -19.64 -4.69 2.83
CA GLN A 46 -20.23 -4.90 4.14
C GLN A 46 -21.73 -5.21 4.10
N ILE A 47 -22.33 -5.36 2.91
CA ILE A 47 -23.74 -5.66 2.75
C ILE A 47 -23.95 -7.17 2.70
N PRO A 48 -24.75 -7.74 3.61
CA PRO A 48 -25.04 -9.16 3.62
C PRO A 48 -26.19 -9.46 2.65
N PHE A 49 -25.92 -9.47 1.34
CA PHE A 49 -26.93 -9.88 0.36
C PHE A 49 -27.35 -11.35 0.56
N ASP A 50 -28.65 -11.63 0.43
CA ASP A 50 -29.24 -12.94 0.72
C ASP A 50 -29.12 -13.95 -0.44
N ASP A 51 -28.70 -13.48 -1.61
CA ASP A 51 -28.49 -14.27 -2.82
C ASP A 51 -27.08 -14.89 -2.92
N ILE A 52 -26.29 -14.77 -1.85
CA ILE A 52 -24.94 -15.32 -1.74
C ILE A 52 -24.91 -16.39 -0.64
N PRO A 53 -24.43 -17.61 -0.93
CA PRO A 53 -24.25 -18.66 0.09
C PRO A 53 -23.39 -18.19 1.26
N ALA A 54 -23.78 -18.54 2.49
CA ALA A 54 -23.11 -18.08 3.72
C ALA A 54 -21.65 -18.53 3.83
N ASP A 55 -21.28 -19.64 3.17
CA ASP A 55 -19.94 -20.22 3.08
C ASP A 55 -19.05 -19.57 2.01
N THR A 56 -19.58 -18.64 1.21
CA THR A 56 -18.80 -17.93 0.19
C THR A 56 -17.65 -17.14 0.84
N PRO A 57 -16.38 -17.35 0.42
CA PRO A 57 -15.24 -16.60 0.93
C PRO A 57 -15.42 -15.09 0.76
N TYR A 58 -14.98 -14.29 1.73
CA TYR A 58 -15.10 -12.82 1.70
C TYR A 58 -14.63 -12.20 0.38
N VAL A 59 -13.50 -12.68 -0.14
CA VAL A 59 -12.91 -12.20 -1.41
C VAL A 59 -13.74 -12.55 -2.65
N ALA A 60 -14.54 -13.62 -2.59
CA ALA A 60 -15.38 -14.07 -3.69
C ALA A 60 -16.80 -13.46 -3.63
N ARG A 61 -17.21 -12.94 -2.46
CA ARG A 61 -18.55 -12.35 -2.27
C ARG A 61 -18.84 -11.20 -3.24
N GLY A 62 -17.84 -10.37 -3.54
CA GLY A 62 -18.00 -9.25 -4.49
C GLY A 62 -18.27 -9.67 -5.94
N CYS A 63 -18.08 -10.94 -6.27
CA CYS A 63 -18.28 -11.50 -7.61
C CYS A 63 -19.44 -12.52 -7.66
N ALA A 64 -20.02 -12.85 -6.50
CA ALA A 64 -21.09 -13.84 -6.38
C ALA A 64 -22.48 -13.17 -6.39
N GLY A 65 -23.50 -13.98 -6.67
CA GLY A 65 -24.89 -13.52 -6.72
C GLY A 65 -25.16 -12.56 -7.89
N THR A 66 -26.25 -11.82 -7.78
CA THR A 66 -26.68 -10.79 -8.73
C THR A 66 -26.89 -9.44 -8.05
N LEU A 67 -27.34 -9.40 -6.79
CA LEU A 67 -27.66 -8.15 -6.08
C LEU A 67 -26.43 -7.26 -5.87
N GLY A 68 -25.33 -7.85 -5.39
CA GLY A 68 -24.06 -7.14 -5.18
C GLY A 68 -23.48 -6.57 -6.48
N PRO A 69 -23.27 -7.40 -7.52
CA PRO A 69 -22.81 -6.94 -8.83
C PRO A 69 -23.73 -5.89 -9.48
N THR A 70 -25.06 -6.05 -9.40
CA THR A 70 -26.00 -5.03 -9.92
C THR A 70 -25.82 -3.70 -9.19
N SER A 71 -25.77 -3.74 -7.86
CA SER A 71 -25.57 -2.54 -7.03
C SER A 71 -24.23 -1.85 -7.35
N LEU A 72 -23.18 -2.64 -7.63
CA LEU A 72 -21.87 -2.15 -8.04
C LEU A 72 -21.92 -1.45 -9.40
N PHE A 73 -22.53 -2.09 -10.41
CA PHE A 73 -22.65 -1.51 -11.74
C PHE A 73 -23.45 -0.21 -11.71
N LEU A 74 -24.61 -0.20 -11.05
CA LEU A 74 -25.42 1.01 -10.93
C LEU A 74 -24.71 2.12 -10.15
N CYS A 75 -24.01 1.81 -9.05
CA CYS A 75 -23.21 2.79 -8.33
C CYS A 75 -22.12 3.39 -9.23
N SER A 76 -21.41 2.53 -9.96
CA SER A 76 -20.28 2.93 -10.80
C SER A 76 -20.76 3.79 -11.97
N THR A 77 -21.80 3.38 -12.69
CA THR A 77 -22.39 4.18 -13.79
C THR A 77 -22.92 5.52 -13.29
N ARG A 78 -23.40 5.59 -12.04
CA ARG A 78 -23.96 6.82 -11.46
C ARG A 78 -22.91 7.83 -11.02
N TYR A 79 -21.79 7.37 -10.45
CA TYR A 79 -20.81 8.23 -9.77
C TYR A 79 -19.44 8.30 -10.45
N CYS A 80 -19.10 7.30 -11.29
CA CYS A 80 -17.80 7.22 -11.93
C CYS A 80 -17.84 7.77 -13.35
N PRO A 81 -16.75 8.41 -13.81
CA PRO A 81 -16.65 8.82 -15.20
C PRO A 81 -16.54 7.58 -16.11
N GLU A 82 -17.12 7.65 -17.31
CA GLU A 82 -17.17 6.51 -18.24
C GLU A 82 -15.79 5.92 -18.57
N VAL A 83 -14.77 6.76 -18.64
CA VAL A 83 -13.38 6.36 -18.89
C VAL A 83 -12.83 5.39 -17.83
N ASP A 84 -13.30 5.48 -16.59
CA ASP A 84 -12.85 4.63 -15.49
C ASP A 84 -13.61 3.29 -15.46
N LEU A 85 -14.78 3.20 -16.09
CA LEU A 85 -15.64 2.01 -16.05
C LEU A 85 -15.02 0.81 -16.76
N VAL A 86 -14.53 1.00 -17.99
CA VAL A 86 -13.99 -0.10 -18.81
C VAL A 86 -12.76 -0.71 -18.12
N GLU A 87 -11.81 0.13 -17.74
CA GLU A 87 -10.57 -0.32 -17.10
C GLU A 87 -10.83 -0.89 -15.71
N GLY A 88 -11.68 -0.23 -14.92
CA GLY A 88 -11.99 -0.66 -13.57
C GLY A 88 -12.77 -1.98 -13.51
N PHE A 89 -13.75 -2.21 -14.40
CA PHE A 89 -14.45 -3.49 -14.45
C PHE A 89 -13.58 -4.61 -15.00
N ARG A 90 -12.67 -4.32 -15.94
CA ARG A 90 -11.67 -5.30 -16.39
C ARG A 90 -10.78 -5.74 -15.23
N ALA A 91 -10.19 -4.80 -14.49
CA ALA A 91 -9.36 -5.09 -13.33
C ALA A 91 -10.12 -5.85 -12.22
N LEU A 92 -11.40 -5.52 -12.03
CA LEU A 92 -12.26 -6.26 -11.12
C LEU A 92 -12.51 -7.69 -11.58
N ASN A 93 -12.83 -7.91 -12.86
CA ASN A 93 -13.04 -9.25 -13.39
C ASN A 93 -11.77 -10.11 -13.29
N GLU A 94 -10.59 -9.53 -13.54
CA GLU A 94 -9.30 -10.21 -13.31
C GLU A 94 -9.14 -10.63 -11.84
N THR A 95 -9.60 -9.80 -10.90
CA THR A 95 -9.59 -10.12 -9.47
C THR A 95 -10.55 -11.28 -9.17
N CYS A 96 -11.79 -11.24 -9.70
CA CYS A 96 -12.74 -12.33 -9.56
C CYS A 96 -12.16 -13.66 -10.06
N GLN A 97 -11.51 -13.65 -11.24
CA GLN A 97 -10.90 -14.82 -11.86
C GLN A 97 -9.79 -15.43 -11.01
N ARG A 98 -8.96 -14.60 -10.37
CA ARG A 98 -7.93 -15.07 -9.43
C ARG A 98 -8.50 -15.86 -8.25
N PHE A 99 -9.76 -15.61 -7.89
CA PHE A 99 -10.46 -16.31 -6.82
C PHE A 99 -11.48 -17.34 -7.31
N GLY A 100 -11.38 -17.77 -8.58
CA GLY A 100 -12.21 -18.84 -9.14
C GLY A 100 -13.65 -18.42 -9.47
N SER A 101 -13.90 -17.13 -9.66
CA SER A 101 -15.20 -16.56 -10.02
C SER A 101 -15.09 -15.63 -11.24
N HIS A 102 -16.21 -15.11 -11.72
CA HIS A 102 -16.25 -14.15 -12.83
C HIS A 102 -17.18 -13.01 -12.46
N LEU A 103 -16.83 -11.80 -12.87
CA LEU A 103 -17.76 -10.69 -12.77
C LEU A 103 -18.93 -10.93 -13.76
N PRO A 104 -20.19 -10.80 -13.34
CA PRO A 104 -21.33 -10.91 -14.26
C PRO A 104 -21.27 -9.89 -15.40
N SER A 105 -22.03 -10.12 -16.48
CA SER A 105 -22.13 -9.15 -17.58
C SER A 105 -22.75 -7.84 -17.09
N VAL A 106 -22.30 -6.71 -17.64
CA VAL A 106 -22.91 -5.40 -17.42
C VAL A 106 -24.35 -5.31 -17.93
N ASP A 107 -24.79 -6.26 -18.77
CA ASP A 107 -26.18 -6.38 -19.21
C ASP A 107 -27.16 -6.56 -18.04
N LEU A 108 -26.67 -6.93 -16.85
CA LEU A 108 -27.44 -7.03 -15.62
C LEU A 108 -28.16 -5.71 -15.25
N ILE A 109 -27.62 -4.57 -15.70
CA ILE A 109 -28.24 -3.25 -15.49
C ILE A 109 -29.00 -2.72 -16.71
N ALA A 110 -29.02 -3.43 -17.84
CA ALA A 110 -29.63 -2.94 -19.08
C ALA A 110 -31.15 -2.73 -18.98
N GLY A 111 -31.81 -3.41 -18.05
CA GLY A 111 -33.25 -3.26 -17.80
C GLY A 111 -33.62 -2.12 -16.85
N TYR A 112 -32.64 -1.42 -16.26
CA TYR A 112 -32.91 -0.37 -15.28
C TYR A 112 -33.11 0.99 -15.95
N THR A 113 -34.34 1.50 -15.88
CA THR A 113 -34.76 2.84 -16.31
C THR A 113 -34.50 3.90 -15.24
N ASP A 114 -34.43 5.18 -15.62
CA ASP A 114 -34.25 6.28 -14.66
C ASP A 114 -35.34 6.30 -13.57
N GLU A 115 -36.57 5.94 -13.93
CA GLU A 115 -37.69 5.79 -12.99
C GLU A 115 -37.50 4.65 -12.01
N GLU A 116 -36.87 3.55 -12.42
CA GLU A 116 -36.52 2.44 -11.53
C GLU A 116 -35.34 2.79 -10.64
N LEU A 117 -34.30 3.46 -11.15
CA LEU A 117 -33.18 3.97 -10.35
C LEU A 117 -33.65 4.96 -9.28
N ALA A 118 -34.70 5.73 -9.54
CA ALA A 118 -35.28 6.64 -8.56
C ALA A 118 -35.90 5.90 -7.37
N LYS A 119 -36.45 4.70 -7.60
CA LYS A 119 -37.13 3.87 -6.59
C LYS A 119 -36.18 3.04 -5.74
N ILE A 120 -34.95 2.79 -6.21
CA ILE A 120 -33.97 2.00 -5.46
C ILE A 120 -33.64 2.68 -4.12
N LEU A 121 -33.67 1.89 -3.04
CA LEU A 121 -33.34 2.34 -1.71
C LEU A 121 -31.88 2.85 -1.66
N ARG A 122 -31.72 4.08 -1.15
CA ARG A 122 -30.42 4.73 -0.97
C ARG A 122 -30.00 4.63 0.49
N LEU A 123 -28.94 3.90 0.74
CA LEU A 123 -28.42 3.68 2.07
C LEU A 123 -27.67 4.92 2.58
N GLN A 124 -28.10 5.43 3.73
CA GLN A 124 -27.44 6.56 4.39
C GLN A 124 -26.25 6.07 5.22
N PRO A 125 -25.28 6.93 5.56
CA PRO A 125 -24.15 6.54 6.40
C PRO A 125 -24.54 5.97 7.77
N ALA A 126 -25.64 6.43 8.36
CA ALA A 126 -26.11 5.96 9.67
C ALA A 126 -26.71 4.54 9.62
N ASP A 127 -27.14 4.10 8.44
CA ASP A 127 -27.81 2.82 8.22
C ASP A 127 -26.85 1.75 7.64
N HIS A 128 -25.57 2.12 7.45
CA HIS A 128 -24.54 1.25 6.90
C HIS A 128 -23.63 0.68 8.02
N PRO A 129 -23.37 -0.64 8.04
CA PRO A 129 -23.99 -1.68 7.22
C PRO A 129 -25.41 -2.05 7.72
N PRO A 130 -26.28 -2.61 6.86
CA PRO A 130 -27.56 -3.16 7.28
C PRO A 130 -27.40 -4.27 8.33
N LYS A 131 -28.32 -4.35 9.30
CA LYS A 131 -28.23 -5.30 10.43
C LYS A 131 -28.59 -6.75 10.08
N GLY A 132 -29.15 -7.01 8.90
CA GLY A 132 -29.62 -8.33 8.49
C GLY A 132 -29.57 -8.52 6.98
N PRO A 133 -29.92 -9.73 6.50
CA PRO A 133 -29.84 -10.08 5.08
C PRO A 133 -30.64 -9.12 4.20
N VAL A 134 -30.04 -8.74 3.06
CA VAL A 134 -30.62 -7.80 2.10
C VAL A 134 -31.06 -8.56 0.86
N LYS A 135 -32.33 -8.40 0.49
CA LYS A 135 -32.97 -9.13 -0.63
C LYS A 135 -33.15 -8.31 -1.90
N GLU A 136 -32.67 -7.08 -1.88
CA GLU A 136 -32.90 -6.10 -2.92
C GLU A 136 -31.62 -5.34 -3.26
N VAL A 137 -31.60 -4.75 -4.45
CA VAL A 137 -30.51 -3.90 -4.90
C VAL A 137 -30.50 -2.62 -4.08
N LEU A 138 -29.33 -2.20 -3.61
CA LEU A 138 -29.14 -0.99 -2.83
C LEU A 138 -28.20 -0.04 -3.55
N LEU A 139 -28.35 1.26 -3.31
CA LEU A 139 -27.40 2.26 -3.78
C LEU A 139 -26.86 3.08 -2.61
N PRO A 140 -25.62 3.61 -2.68
CA PRO A 140 -25.15 4.51 -1.65
C PRO A 140 -25.80 5.87 -1.86
N ALA A 141 -26.28 6.48 -0.78
CA ALA A 141 -26.55 7.90 -0.81
C ALA A 141 -25.24 8.68 -1.05
N GLY A 142 -25.35 9.88 -1.63
CA GLY A 142 -24.19 10.72 -1.93
C GLY A 142 -23.20 10.89 -0.76
N PRO A 143 -23.65 11.11 0.49
CA PRO A 143 -22.75 11.16 1.64
C PRO A 143 -22.01 9.85 1.91
N LEU A 144 -22.65 8.70 1.77
CA LEU A 144 -22.02 7.39 1.97
C LEU A 144 -20.96 7.12 0.90
N PHE A 145 -21.26 7.43 -0.36
CA PHE A 145 -20.27 7.35 -1.45
C PHE A 145 -19.07 8.27 -1.20
N ARG A 146 -19.29 9.53 -0.78
CA ARG A 146 -18.20 10.45 -0.44
C ARG A 146 -17.33 9.92 0.70
N ASN A 147 -17.93 9.33 1.72
CA ASN A 147 -17.17 8.71 2.81
C ASN A 147 -16.27 7.58 2.30
N ALA A 148 -16.78 6.76 1.37
CA ALA A 148 -15.98 5.71 0.74
C ALA A 148 -14.78 6.29 -0.05
N VAL A 149 -15.01 7.33 -0.84
CA VAL A 149 -13.93 8.04 -1.58
C VAL A 149 -12.90 8.63 -0.60
N TYR A 150 -13.33 9.31 0.46
CA TYR A 150 -12.42 9.86 1.47
C TYR A 150 -11.63 8.78 2.19
N THR A 151 -12.26 7.64 2.46
CA THR A 151 -11.58 6.49 3.08
C THR A 151 -10.48 5.97 2.16
N LEU A 152 -10.76 5.79 0.86
CA LEU A 152 -9.75 5.34 -0.10
C LEU A 152 -8.62 6.37 -0.31
N ASN A 153 -8.94 7.65 -0.28
CA ASN A 153 -7.92 8.71 -0.31
C ASN A 153 -7.04 8.67 0.94
N ALA A 154 -7.63 8.50 2.12
CA ALA A 154 -6.90 8.36 3.37
C ALA A 154 -6.02 7.10 3.36
N VAL A 155 -6.55 5.96 2.89
CA VAL A 155 -5.79 4.71 2.76
C VAL A 155 -4.61 4.89 1.80
N SER A 156 -4.83 5.46 0.61
CA SER A 156 -3.76 5.72 -0.37
C SER A 156 -2.66 6.61 0.22
N TYR A 157 -3.06 7.70 0.87
CA TYR A 157 -2.14 8.63 1.55
C TYR A 157 -1.30 7.92 2.63
N ILE A 158 -1.97 7.17 3.51
CA ILE A 158 -1.34 6.43 4.60
C ILE A 158 -0.40 5.36 4.05
N HIS A 159 -0.78 4.63 3.00
CA HIS A 159 0.02 3.55 2.43
C HIS A 159 1.35 4.08 1.87
N ILE A 160 1.29 5.16 1.10
CA ILE A 160 2.49 5.81 0.54
C ILE A 160 3.41 6.30 1.68
N ARG A 161 2.83 6.92 2.71
CA ARG A 161 3.62 7.44 3.83
C ARG A 161 4.23 6.33 4.68
N HIS A 162 3.49 5.26 4.96
CA HIS A 162 3.99 4.13 5.73
C HIS A 162 5.09 3.37 4.99
N ILE A 163 4.93 3.13 3.69
CA ILE A 163 5.98 2.51 2.88
C ILE A 163 7.24 3.39 2.90
N GLY A 164 7.09 4.70 2.70
CA GLY A 164 8.22 5.64 2.76
C GLY A 164 8.93 5.64 4.11
N PHE A 165 8.18 5.67 5.21
CA PHE A 165 8.74 5.58 6.56
C PHE A 165 9.44 4.24 6.80
N GLY A 166 8.81 3.13 6.41
CA GLY A 166 9.37 1.79 6.54
C GLY A 166 10.71 1.66 5.80
N LEU A 167 10.81 2.19 4.59
CA LEU A 167 12.06 2.25 3.83
C LEU A 167 13.13 3.08 4.56
N CYS A 168 12.78 4.24 5.10
CA CYS A 168 13.72 5.06 5.87
C CYS A 168 14.28 4.32 7.09
N VAL A 169 13.40 3.67 7.87
CA VAL A 169 13.80 2.87 9.03
C VAL A 169 14.68 1.69 8.61
N PHE A 170 14.36 1.02 7.51
CA PHE A 170 15.15 -0.06 6.97
C PHE A 170 16.58 0.38 6.60
N PHE A 171 16.72 1.50 5.89
CA PHE A 171 18.03 2.06 5.55
C PHE A 171 18.82 2.53 6.78
N PHE A 172 18.14 3.12 7.77
CA PHE A 172 18.77 3.48 9.04
C PHE A 172 19.43 2.25 9.69
N TRP A 173 18.72 1.12 9.75
CA TRP A 173 19.25 -0.10 10.34
C TRP A 173 20.41 -0.70 9.52
N ILE A 174 20.33 -0.68 8.20
CA ILE A 174 21.46 -1.10 7.34
C ILE A 174 22.72 -0.30 7.68
N ILE A 175 22.61 1.03 7.76
CA ILE A 175 23.73 1.91 8.07
C ILE A 175 24.27 1.63 9.48
N ALA A 176 23.38 1.52 10.47
CA ALA A 176 23.78 1.23 11.85
C ALA A 176 24.54 -0.10 11.96
N ILE A 177 24.08 -1.14 11.26
CA ILE A 177 24.75 -2.44 11.19
C ILE A 177 26.13 -2.31 10.51
N LEU A 178 26.22 -1.64 9.37
CA LEU A 178 27.49 -1.46 8.66
C LEU A 178 28.51 -0.70 9.51
N VAL A 179 28.09 0.35 10.22
CA VAL A 179 28.94 1.09 11.15
C VAL A 179 29.38 0.20 12.31
N GLY A 180 28.47 -0.57 12.91
CA GLY A 180 28.79 -1.48 14.01
C GLY A 180 29.75 -2.60 13.60
N VAL A 181 29.54 -3.19 12.42
CA VAL A 181 30.43 -4.21 11.83
C VAL A 181 31.79 -3.59 11.51
N GLY A 182 31.82 -2.41 10.88
CA GLY A 182 33.05 -1.68 10.56
C GLY A 182 33.87 -1.36 11.82
N PHE A 183 33.21 -0.92 12.89
CA PHE A 183 33.85 -0.68 14.18
C PHE A 183 34.48 -1.97 14.75
N ARG A 184 33.74 -3.09 14.78
CA ARG A 184 34.27 -4.38 15.26
C ARG A 184 35.44 -4.87 14.42
N ILE A 185 35.36 -4.76 13.10
CA ILE A 185 36.43 -5.14 12.18
C ILE A 185 37.69 -4.30 12.42
N SER A 186 37.54 -2.99 12.59
CA SER A 186 38.67 -2.10 12.86
C SER A 186 39.42 -2.46 14.15
N HIS A 187 38.68 -2.82 15.21
CA HIS A 187 39.25 -3.23 16.48
C HIS A 187 39.99 -4.58 16.38
N MET A 188 39.46 -5.54 15.61
CA MET A 188 40.14 -6.82 15.36
C MET A 188 41.49 -6.62 14.64
N PHE A 189 41.53 -5.76 13.62
CA PHE A 189 42.78 -5.48 12.91
C PHE A 189 43.81 -4.77 13.79
N GLN A 190 43.41 -3.81 14.61
CA GLN A 190 44.32 -3.13 15.55
C GLN A 190 44.96 -4.10 16.55
N GLY A 191 44.20 -5.06 17.08
CA GLY A 191 44.73 -6.11 17.95
C GLY A 191 45.82 -6.94 17.27
N SER A 192 45.56 -7.40 16.04
CA SER A 192 46.51 -8.20 15.27
C SER A 192 47.81 -7.44 14.90
N VAL A 193 47.70 -6.14 14.61
CA VAL A 193 48.85 -5.29 14.28
C VAL A 193 49.70 -5.04 15.54
N SER A 194 49.05 -4.80 16.67
CA SER A 194 49.72 -4.62 17.96
C SER A 194 50.53 -5.86 18.34
N GLU A 195 49.95 -7.05 18.21
CA GLU A 195 50.63 -8.31 18.51
C GLU A 195 51.85 -8.55 17.61
N LYS A 196 51.71 -8.33 16.29
CA LYS A 196 52.83 -8.42 15.33
C LYS A 196 53.94 -7.42 15.66
N ALA A 197 53.58 -6.18 16.03
CA ALA A 197 54.54 -5.16 16.42
C ALA A 197 55.27 -5.50 17.74
N ALA A 198 54.58 -6.13 18.69
CA ALA A 198 55.19 -6.61 19.94
C ALA A 198 56.17 -7.78 19.69
N LEU A 199 55.80 -8.73 18.83
CA LEU A 199 56.65 -9.86 18.46
C LEU A 199 57.92 -9.41 17.72
N ALA A 200 57.79 -8.45 16.80
CA ALA A 200 58.92 -7.88 16.05
C ALA A 200 59.92 -7.18 16.99
N ARG A 201 59.42 -6.43 17.98
CA ARG A 201 60.26 -5.80 19.01
C ARG A 201 61.04 -6.84 19.80
N ARG A 202 60.39 -7.90 20.31
CA ARG A 202 61.07 -8.98 21.06
C ARG A 202 62.16 -9.69 20.26
N LYS A 203 61.94 -9.93 18.96
CA LYS A 203 62.98 -10.53 18.09
C LYS A 203 64.20 -9.62 17.94
N ARG A 204 63.99 -8.31 17.78
CA ARG A 204 65.08 -7.33 17.65
C ARG A 204 65.94 -7.28 18.92
N THR A 205 65.32 -7.26 20.10
CA THR A 205 66.07 -7.26 21.38
C THR A 205 66.90 -8.52 21.59
N LYS A 206 66.42 -9.68 21.12
CA LYS A 206 67.19 -10.94 21.17
C LYS A 206 68.40 -10.96 20.23
N LEU A 207 68.33 -10.26 19.10
CA LEU A 207 69.44 -10.16 18.14
C LEU A 207 70.54 -9.21 18.61
N GLU A 208 70.19 -8.16 19.35
CA GLU A 208 71.13 -7.15 19.84
C GLU A 208 71.95 -7.63 21.06
N ASN A 209 71.42 -8.61 21.80
CA ASN A 209 72.07 -9.19 23.00
C ASN A 209 72.87 -10.49 22.69
N ARG A 210 73.16 -10.78 21.43
CA ARG A 210 73.92 -11.96 21.00
C ARG A 210 75.15 -11.51 20.21
#